data_AF-A0A914Y1K8-F1
#
_entry.id   AF-A0A914Y1K8-F1
#
_cell.length_a   1.000
_cell.length_b   1.000
_cell.length_c   1.000
_cell.angle_alpha   90.00
_cell.angle_beta   90.00
_cell.angle_gamma   90.00
#
_symmetry.space_group_name_H-M   'P 1'
#
loop_
_entity.id
_entity.type
_entity.pdbx_description
1 polymer ?
#
loop_
_entity_poly.entity_id
_entity_poly.type
_entity_poly.pdbx_seq_one_letter_code
_entity_poly.pdbx_strand_id
1 'polypeptide(L)'
;MSKLDEPRNSIFDAAETAGLMTLNPSDLVFEANQRGIAYYDFVLSSAKLPDGSFQLFLAKFDSKTNLEWLETATASEGIIKKNNLPDNDLAMMTLGILTWRQRLARSKILCLVNELGTESSVELEALKRAANKFKCMHHVLTIGMKRRNSSVNNNSSTIRRHSSSSQDGMRLRIMMCQTRAEIELPAQAVRETRYLLVPNSNPLLCLCFPLT
;
A
#
# COMPACT_ATOMS: atom_id res chain seq x y z
N MET A 1 24.91 16.86 -16.55
CA MET A 1 23.89 17.65 -15.83
C MET A 1 23.45 16.83 -14.64
N SER A 2 23.91 17.20 -13.46
CA SER A 2 23.48 16.60 -12.19
C SER A 2 21.97 16.80 -12.03
N LYS A 3 21.22 15.72 -11.78
CA LYS A 3 19.85 15.82 -11.26
C LYS A 3 19.93 16.70 -10.02
N LEU A 4 19.37 17.90 -10.09
CA LEU A 4 19.12 18.71 -8.90
C LEU A 4 18.29 17.84 -7.96
N ASP A 5 18.82 17.56 -6.78
CA ASP A 5 18.15 16.79 -5.73
C ASP A 5 16.81 17.49 -5.42
N GLU A 6 15.72 16.95 -5.95
CA GLU A 6 14.39 17.36 -5.49
C GLU A 6 14.33 17.12 -3.98
N PRO A 7 13.84 18.10 -3.21
CA PRO A 7 13.78 17.97 -1.76
C PRO A 7 12.93 16.76 -1.42
N ARG A 8 13.53 15.81 -0.71
CA ARG A 8 12.86 14.60 -0.25
C ARG A 8 11.61 14.98 0.54
N ASN A 9 10.43 14.53 0.09
CA ASN A 9 9.15 14.79 0.74
C ASN A 9 9.23 14.54 2.25
N SER A 10 8.52 15.35 3.05
CA SER A 10 8.45 15.15 4.50
C SER A 10 7.93 13.74 4.81
N ILE A 11 8.28 13.19 5.97
CA ILE A 11 7.71 11.91 6.42
C ILE A 11 6.19 12.02 6.58
N PHE A 12 5.69 13.20 6.95
CA PHE A 12 4.26 13.46 7.04
C PHE A 12 3.59 13.45 5.67
N ASP A 13 4.17 14.11 4.67
CA ASP A 13 3.62 14.13 3.31
C ASP A 13 3.58 12.72 2.72
N ALA A 14 4.65 11.94 2.94
CA ALA A 14 4.72 10.55 2.51
C ALA A 14 3.69 9.68 3.23
N ALA A 15 3.52 9.83 4.54
CA ALA A 15 2.57 9.07 5.34
C ALA A 15 1.10 9.46 5.05
N GLU A 16 0.84 10.73 4.76
CA GLU A 16 -0.46 11.23 4.33
C GLU A 16 -0.82 10.66 2.95
N THR A 17 0.13 10.73 2.00
CA THR A 17 -0.02 10.15 0.66
C THR A 17 -0.25 8.65 0.72
N ALA A 18 0.48 7.94 1.59
CA ALA A 18 0.31 6.51 1.84
C ALA A 18 -0.99 6.15 2.58
N GLY A 19 -1.79 7.13 3.03
CA GLY A 19 -3.02 6.92 3.78
C GLY A 19 -2.82 6.51 5.25
N LEU A 20 -1.58 6.44 5.74
CA LEU A 20 -1.25 6.03 7.12
C LEU A 20 -1.85 6.98 8.17
N MET A 21 -2.00 8.26 7.82
CA MET A 21 -2.64 9.29 8.65
C MET A 21 -4.14 9.05 8.89
N THR A 22 -4.77 8.16 8.11
CA THR A 22 -6.20 7.83 8.24
C THR A 22 -6.45 6.59 9.11
N LEU A 23 -5.38 5.87 9.46
CA LEU A 23 -5.44 4.71 10.32
C LEU A 23 -5.63 5.13 11.77
N ASN A 24 -6.26 4.26 12.53
CA ASN A 24 -6.17 4.24 13.97
C ASN A 24 -5.24 3.09 14.41
N PRO A 25 -4.60 3.16 15.59
CA PRO A 25 -3.79 2.05 16.11
C PRO A 25 -4.55 0.73 16.20
N SER A 26 -5.88 0.76 16.40
CA SER A 26 -6.74 -0.42 16.38
C SER A 26 -6.83 -1.07 14.99
N ASP A 27 -6.71 -0.29 13.92
CA ASP A 27 -6.74 -0.80 12.54
C ASP A 27 -5.48 -1.65 12.24
N LEU A 28 -4.42 -1.51 13.06
CA LEU A 28 -3.17 -2.28 12.96
C LEU A 28 -3.21 -3.61 13.73
N VAL A 29 -4.31 -3.91 14.41
CA VAL A 29 -4.51 -5.19 15.09
C VAL A 29 -4.93 -6.25 14.07
N PHE A 30 -4.21 -7.37 14.06
CA PHE A 30 -4.53 -8.55 13.28
C PHE A 30 -5.34 -9.53 14.13
N GLU A 31 -6.62 -9.69 13.84
CA GLU A 31 -7.45 -10.70 14.51
C GLU A 31 -7.20 -12.09 13.92
N ALA A 32 -6.28 -12.84 14.54
CA ALA A 32 -6.16 -14.29 14.33
C ALA A 32 -6.81 -15.00 15.52
N ASN A 33 -7.76 -15.90 15.24
CA ASN A 33 -8.49 -16.65 16.26
C ASN A 33 -7.58 -17.22 17.38
N GLN A 34 -7.93 -16.85 18.62
CA GLN A 34 -7.74 -17.57 19.90
C GLN A 34 -6.45 -17.47 20.73
N ARG A 35 -5.40 -16.69 20.39
CA ARG A 35 -4.26 -16.50 21.32
C ARG A 35 -3.67 -15.09 21.29
N GLY A 36 -4.28 -14.18 22.05
CA GLY A 36 -3.73 -12.84 22.31
C GLY A 36 -3.91 -11.82 21.18
N ILE A 37 -3.41 -10.61 21.39
CA ILE A 37 -3.42 -9.52 20.40
C ILE A 37 -2.23 -9.73 19.46
N ALA A 38 -2.51 -9.90 18.17
CA ALA A 38 -1.50 -9.86 17.12
C ALA A 38 -1.62 -8.55 16.33
N TYR A 39 -0.53 -8.10 15.74
CA TYR A 39 -0.50 -6.92 14.87
C TYR A 39 -0.13 -7.33 13.44
N TYR A 40 -0.45 -6.49 12.46
CA TYR A 40 0.13 -6.63 11.13
C TYR A 40 1.63 -6.35 11.20
N ASP A 41 2.42 -7.14 10.47
CA ASP A 41 3.86 -6.90 10.35
C ASP A 41 4.12 -5.72 9.41
N PHE A 42 3.27 -5.58 8.38
CA PHE A 42 3.41 -4.55 7.36
C PHE A 42 2.07 -3.93 6.95
N VAL A 43 2.12 -2.68 6.54
CA VAL A 43 1.05 -1.97 5.84
C VAL A 43 1.53 -1.64 4.43
N LEU A 44 0.79 -2.09 3.44
CA LEU A 44 1.04 -1.84 2.02
C LEU A 44 -0.02 -0.88 1.49
N SER A 45 0.38 0.16 0.78
CA SER A 45 -0.55 1.09 0.15
C SER A 45 -0.02 1.66 -1.17
N SER A 46 -0.90 2.28 -1.93
CA SER A 46 -0.57 2.96 -3.17
C SER A 46 -1.25 4.31 -3.26
N ALA A 47 -0.61 5.24 -3.97
CA ALA A 47 -1.20 6.52 -4.33
C ALA A 47 -0.91 6.81 -5.79
N LYS A 48 -1.95 7.22 -6.52
CA LYS A 48 -1.80 7.72 -7.88
C LYS A 48 -1.30 9.16 -7.84
N LEU A 49 -0.23 9.43 -8.59
CA LEU A 49 0.37 10.74 -8.72
C LEU A 49 -0.24 11.51 -9.91
N PRO A 50 -0.14 12.85 -9.94
CA PRO A 50 -0.73 13.67 -11.00
C PRO A 50 -0.19 13.39 -12.40
N ASP A 51 1.02 12.83 -12.50
CA ASP A 51 1.67 12.45 -13.76
C ASP A 51 1.20 11.07 -14.29
N GLY A 52 0.23 10.45 -13.62
CA GLY A 52 -0.30 9.13 -13.98
C GLY A 52 0.57 7.96 -13.48
N SER A 53 1.68 8.22 -12.80
CA SER A 53 2.44 7.19 -12.10
C SER A 53 1.76 6.79 -10.79
N PHE A 54 2.19 5.66 -10.21
CA PHE A 54 1.82 5.27 -8.87
C PHE A 54 3.03 5.24 -7.96
N GLN A 55 2.88 5.78 -6.76
CA GLN A 55 3.80 5.55 -5.67
C GLN A 55 3.26 4.42 -4.80
N LEU A 56 4.09 3.40 -4.59
CA LEU A 56 3.83 2.28 -3.69
C LEU A 56 4.54 2.55 -2.37
N PHE A 57 3.92 2.17 -1.27
CA PHE A 57 4.43 2.37 0.09
C PHE A 57 4.39 1.06 0.86
N LEU A 58 5.50 0.70 1.48
CA LEU A 58 5.58 -0.38 2.45
C LEU A 58 6.03 0.17 3.80
N ALA A 59 5.14 0.14 4.78
CA ALA A 59 5.39 0.59 6.13
C ALA A 59 5.48 -0.61 7.09
N LYS A 60 6.42 -0.56 8.03
CA LYS A 60 6.51 -1.49 9.16
C LYS A 60 6.23 -0.75 10.44
N PHE A 61 5.36 -1.33 11.27
CA PHE A 61 5.08 -0.84 12.60
C PHE A 61 5.71 -1.75 13.65
N ASP A 62 6.21 -1.16 14.73
CA ASP A 62 6.68 -1.92 15.88
C ASP A 62 5.50 -2.51 16.68
N SER A 63 5.80 -3.31 17.71
CA SER A 63 4.78 -3.90 18.59
C SER A 63 3.96 -2.87 19.39
N LYS A 64 4.37 -1.61 19.38
CA LYS A 64 3.67 -0.49 20.01
C LYS A 64 2.91 0.35 18.98
N THR A 65 2.84 -0.08 17.71
CA THR A 65 2.23 0.64 16.58
C THR A 65 2.91 1.95 16.22
N ASN A 66 4.20 2.11 16.51
CA ASN A 66 5.00 3.21 15.98
C ASN A 66 5.55 2.85 14.60
N LEU A 67 5.63 3.82 13.69
CA LEU A 67 6.25 3.59 12.39
C LEU A 67 7.74 3.38 12.62
N GLU A 68 8.27 2.21 12.30
CA GLU A 68 9.69 1.87 12.45
C GLU A 68 10.44 2.23 11.16
N TRP A 69 9.82 1.93 10.02
CA TRP A 69 10.44 2.02 8.71
C TRP A 69 9.38 2.23 7.62
N LEU A 70 9.75 3.01 6.60
CA LEU A 70 8.94 3.26 5.41
C LEU A 70 9.79 3.12 4.14
N GLU A 71 9.39 2.26 3.23
CA GLU A 71 9.94 2.17 1.88
C GLU A 71 8.96 2.59 0.81
N THR A 72 9.48 3.18 -0.25
CA THR A 72 8.69 3.59 -1.43
C THR A 72 9.24 2.99 -2.70
N ALA A 73 8.36 2.74 -3.67
CA ALA A 73 8.73 2.37 -5.03
C ALA A 73 7.80 3.07 -6.03
N THR A 74 8.33 3.51 -7.17
CA THR A 74 7.55 4.30 -8.14
C THR A 74 7.28 3.52 -9.41
N ALA A 75 6.00 3.24 -9.68
CA ALA A 75 5.51 2.68 -10.94
C ALA A 75 5.21 3.80 -11.92
N SER A 76 6.19 4.19 -12.72
CA SER A 76 6.01 5.22 -13.73
C SER A 76 4.87 4.90 -14.71
N GLU A 77 4.22 5.93 -15.24
CA GLU A 77 3.13 5.79 -16.21
C GLU A 77 3.56 4.94 -17.42
N GLY A 78 4.82 5.07 -17.86
CA GLY A 78 5.40 4.27 -18.93
C GLY A 78 5.47 2.77 -18.61
N ILE A 79 5.80 2.40 -17.37
CA ILE A 79 5.80 0.99 -16.94
C ILE A 79 4.38 0.42 -16.94
N ILE A 80 3.42 1.19 -16.43
CA ILE A 80 2.01 0.79 -16.32
C ILE A 80 1.44 0.56 -17.73
N LYS A 81 1.56 1.55 -18.62
CA LYS A 81 1.05 1.48 -20.00
C LYS A 81 1.73 0.38 -20.81
N LYS A 82 3.08 0.30 -20.78
CA LYS A 82 3.84 -0.69 -21.55
C LYS A 82 3.48 -2.13 -21.18
N ASN A 83 3.10 -2.37 -19.93
CA ASN A 83 2.76 -3.69 -19.42
C ASN A 83 1.26 -3.95 -19.33
N ASN A 84 0.41 -3.02 -19.80
CA ASN A 84 -1.04 -3.09 -19.69
C ASN A 84 -1.51 -3.41 -18.26
N LEU A 85 -0.88 -2.79 -17.26
CA LEU A 85 -1.30 -2.96 -15.87
C LEU A 85 -2.57 -2.14 -15.61
N PRO A 86 -3.56 -2.70 -14.90
CA PRO A 86 -4.73 -1.95 -14.46
C PRO A 86 -4.33 -0.76 -13.58
N ASP A 87 -4.98 0.38 -13.84
CA ASP A 87 -4.78 1.65 -13.15
C ASP A 87 -5.70 1.71 -11.90
N ASN A 88 -5.48 0.80 -10.95
CA ASN A 88 -6.23 0.74 -9.69
C ASN A 88 -5.38 0.24 -8.52
N ASP A 89 -5.81 0.55 -7.29
CA ASP A 89 -5.06 0.26 -6.08
C ASP A 89 -4.85 -1.25 -5.85
N LEU A 90 -5.82 -2.12 -6.16
CA LEU A 90 -5.69 -3.56 -5.96
C LEU A 90 -4.62 -4.19 -6.87
N ALA A 91 -4.56 -3.74 -8.13
CA ALA A 91 -3.48 -4.09 -9.04
C ALA A 91 -2.11 -3.66 -8.49
N MET A 92 -2.06 -2.45 -7.92
CA MET A 92 -0.85 -1.93 -7.28
C MET A 92 -0.47 -2.67 -5.99
N MET A 93 -1.44 -3.19 -5.22
CA MET A 93 -1.16 -4.07 -4.08
C MET A 93 -0.49 -5.36 -4.53
N THR A 94 -0.95 -5.93 -5.65
CA THR A 94 -0.32 -7.12 -6.25
C THR A 94 1.12 -6.84 -6.67
N LEU A 95 1.37 -5.68 -7.30
CA LEU A 95 2.71 -5.21 -7.63
C LEU A 95 3.58 -5.02 -6.39
N GLY A 96 3.03 -4.43 -5.34
CA GLY A 96 3.71 -4.22 -4.06
C GLY A 96 4.14 -5.54 -3.42
N ILE A 97 3.24 -6.53 -3.31
CA ILE A 97 3.60 -7.85 -2.77
C ILE A 97 4.77 -8.47 -3.53
N LEU A 98 4.75 -8.40 -4.86
CA LEU A 98 5.81 -8.95 -5.70
C LEU A 98 7.12 -8.17 -5.61
N THR A 99 7.04 -6.85 -5.45
CA THR A 99 8.18 -5.94 -5.27
C THR A 99 8.93 -6.27 -3.98
N TRP A 100 8.21 -6.41 -2.87
CA TRP A 100 8.79 -6.68 -1.55
C TRP A 100 8.71 -8.15 -1.11
N ARG A 101 8.61 -9.08 -2.07
CA ARG A 101 8.37 -10.51 -1.83
C ARG A 101 9.24 -11.16 -0.77
N GLN A 102 10.52 -10.79 -0.70
CA GLN A 102 11.47 -11.36 0.27
C GLN A 102 11.18 -10.88 1.70
N ARG A 103 10.75 -9.62 1.85
CA ARG A 103 10.42 -9.02 3.15
C ARG A 103 9.05 -9.45 3.66
N LEU A 104 8.11 -9.61 2.74
CA LEU A 104 6.72 -9.93 3.04
C LEU A 104 6.47 -11.42 3.27
N ALA A 105 7.42 -12.29 2.92
CA ALA A 105 7.24 -13.74 3.00
C ALA A 105 6.83 -14.19 4.42
N ARG A 106 5.72 -14.91 4.51
CA ARG A 106 5.11 -15.40 5.78
C ARG A 106 4.66 -14.30 6.75
N SER A 107 4.49 -13.07 6.27
CA SER A 107 4.07 -11.93 7.09
C SER A 107 2.56 -11.67 7.01
N LYS A 108 2.07 -10.89 7.97
CA LYS A 108 0.71 -10.35 8.04
C LYS A 108 0.71 -8.94 7.46
N ILE A 109 -0.11 -8.72 6.44
CA ILE A 109 -0.09 -7.51 5.64
C ILE A 109 -1.47 -6.87 5.64
N LEU A 110 -1.52 -5.58 5.96
CA LEU A 110 -2.71 -4.76 5.76
C LEU A 110 -2.55 -3.99 4.45
N CYS A 111 -3.37 -4.29 3.45
CA CYS A 111 -3.41 -3.59 2.18
C CYS A 111 -4.43 -2.45 2.25
N LEU A 112 -3.98 -1.20 2.14
CA LEU A 112 -4.85 -0.03 2.09
C LEU A 112 -5.21 0.30 0.66
N VAL A 113 -6.50 0.42 0.39
CA VAL A 113 -7.04 0.81 -0.92
C VAL A 113 -8.02 1.96 -0.75
N ASN A 114 -8.08 2.88 -1.71
CA ASN A 114 -8.99 4.01 -1.63
C ASN A 114 -10.44 3.58 -1.91
N GLU A 115 -10.63 2.79 -2.97
CA GLU A 115 -11.93 2.28 -3.40
C GLU A 115 -11.78 0.83 -3.90
N LEU A 116 -12.71 -0.06 -3.50
CA LEU A 116 -12.87 -1.35 -4.16
C LEU A 116 -13.81 -1.16 -5.36
N GLY A 117 -13.29 -1.34 -6.58
CA GLY A 117 -14.11 -1.30 -7.79
C GLY A 117 -15.14 -2.44 -7.84
N THR A 118 -16.19 -2.27 -8.62
CA THR A 118 -17.22 -3.31 -8.86
C THR A 118 -16.67 -4.51 -9.66
N GLU A 119 -15.66 -4.28 -10.50
CA GLU A 119 -14.95 -5.30 -11.28
C GLU A 119 -13.77 -5.96 -10.53
N SER A 120 -13.58 -5.65 -9.24
CA SER A 120 -12.40 -5.99 -8.43
C SER A 120 -12.12 -7.48 -8.22
N SER A 121 -12.94 -8.38 -8.76
CA SER A 121 -12.80 -9.83 -8.59
C SER A 121 -11.46 -10.34 -9.13
N VAL A 122 -11.05 -9.88 -10.32
CA VAL A 122 -9.80 -10.34 -10.95
C VAL A 122 -8.58 -9.84 -10.18
N GLU A 123 -8.54 -8.56 -9.83
CA GLU A 123 -7.43 -7.96 -9.09
C GLU A 123 -7.32 -8.50 -7.66
N LEU A 124 -8.46 -8.76 -7.01
CA LEU A 124 -8.48 -9.38 -5.69
C LEU A 124 -7.98 -10.83 -5.74
N GLU A 125 -8.36 -11.62 -6.75
CA GLU A 125 -7.83 -12.96 -6.94
C GLU A 125 -6.33 -12.96 -7.29
N ALA A 126 -5.88 -12.00 -8.10
CA ALA A 126 -4.45 -11.79 -8.36
C ALA A 126 -3.67 -11.47 -7.08
N LEU A 127 -4.22 -10.59 -6.23
CA LEU A 127 -3.65 -10.25 -4.92
C LEU A 127 -3.56 -11.49 -4.02
N LYS A 128 -4.65 -12.27 -3.92
CA LYS A 128 -4.67 -13.53 -3.15
C LYS A 128 -3.62 -14.51 -3.65
N ARG A 129 -3.49 -14.68 -4.97
CA ARG A 129 -2.49 -15.58 -5.58
C ARG A 129 -1.06 -15.11 -5.27
N ALA A 130 -0.78 -13.81 -5.39
CA ALA A 130 0.52 -13.25 -5.06
C ALA A 130 0.84 -13.43 -3.57
N ALA A 131 -0.09 -13.11 -2.67
CA ALA A 131 0.08 -13.31 -1.24
C ALA A 131 0.31 -14.79 -0.89
N ASN A 132 -0.50 -15.70 -1.45
CA ASN A 132 -0.40 -17.13 -1.19
C ASN A 132 0.94 -17.72 -1.68
N LYS A 133 1.47 -17.25 -2.82
CA LYS A 133 2.80 -17.66 -3.35
C LYS A 133 3.91 -17.48 -2.30
N PHE A 134 3.83 -16.44 -1.47
CA PHE A 134 4.81 -16.17 -0.41
C PHE A 134 4.27 -16.47 1.01
N LYS A 135 3.13 -17.17 1.11
CA LYS A 135 2.46 -17.54 2.36
C LYS A 135 2.13 -16.32 3.25
N CYS A 136 1.87 -15.16 2.66
CA CYS A 136 1.46 -13.97 3.39
C CYS A 136 -0.02 -14.07 3.78
N MET A 137 -0.36 -13.65 4.99
CA MET A 137 -1.74 -13.35 5.35
C MET A 137 -2.02 -11.90 4.97
N HIS A 138 -3.10 -11.62 4.26
CA HIS A 138 -3.42 -10.27 3.79
C HIS A 138 -4.86 -9.93 4.14
N HIS A 139 -5.09 -8.70 4.58
CA HIS A 139 -6.42 -8.09 4.68
C HIS A 139 -6.45 -6.82 3.86
N VAL A 140 -7.60 -6.52 3.26
CA VAL A 140 -7.80 -5.29 2.48
C VAL A 140 -8.69 -4.34 3.28
N LEU A 141 -8.23 -3.11 3.48
CA LEU A 141 -8.97 -2.07 4.19
C LEU A 141 -9.19 -0.86 3.26
N THR A 142 -10.45 -0.47 3.12
CA THR A 142 -10.85 0.68 2.31
C THR A 142 -10.79 1.96 3.14
N ILE A 143 -9.86 2.87 2.83
CA ILE A 143 -9.70 4.12 3.57
C ILE A 143 -10.65 5.23 3.10
N GLY A 144 -11.20 5.13 1.88
CA GLY A 144 -12.11 6.13 1.29
C GLY A 144 -13.45 6.29 1.99
N MET A 145 -13.96 5.26 2.70
CA MET A 145 -15.26 5.33 3.38
C MET A 145 -15.23 6.22 4.64
N LYS A 146 -14.07 6.33 5.34
CA LYS A 146 -13.94 7.24 6.50
C LYS A 146 -14.05 8.72 6.11
N ARG A 147 -13.83 9.09 4.84
CA ARG A 147 -13.99 10.48 4.34
C ARG A 147 -15.44 10.87 4.02
N ARG A 148 -16.37 9.93 3.84
CA ARG A 148 -17.77 10.24 3.43
C ARG A 148 -18.79 10.25 4.56
N ASN A 149 -18.48 9.72 5.75
CA ASN A 149 -19.42 9.80 6.88
C ASN A 149 -19.53 11.19 7.53
N SER A 150 -18.89 12.22 6.97
CA SER A 150 -19.05 13.63 7.37
C SER A 150 -19.81 14.48 6.35
N SER A 151 -20.51 13.90 5.37
CA SER A 151 -21.38 14.66 4.47
C SER A 151 -22.87 14.47 4.82
N VAL A 152 -23.29 15.10 5.91
CA VAL A 152 -24.66 15.62 6.04
C VAL A 152 -24.56 17.07 6.51
N ASN A 153 -25.25 17.93 5.76
CA ASN A 153 -25.52 19.36 5.95
C ASN A 153 -24.55 20.37 5.34
N ASN A 154 -24.98 20.86 4.16
CA ASN A 154 -24.85 22.26 3.77
C ASN A 154 -25.41 23.17 4.88
N ASN A 155 -24.57 24.01 5.47
CA ASN A 155 -24.81 25.45 5.57
C ASN A 155 -23.60 26.15 6.22
N SER A 156 -23.24 27.27 5.61
CA SER A 156 -22.50 28.44 6.10
C SER A 156 -21.63 28.38 7.37
N SER A 157 -20.47 29.05 7.21
CA SER A 157 -19.56 29.60 8.23
C SER A 157 -18.47 28.66 8.80
N THR A 158 -17.24 28.96 8.37
CA THR A 158 -16.01 29.07 9.16
C THR A 158 -15.99 28.36 10.51
N ILE A 159 -15.88 27.03 10.52
CA ILE A 159 -15.35 26.29 11.67
C ILE A 159 -14.39 25.23 11.14
N ARG A 160 -13.09 25.50 11.32
CA ARG A 160 -12.01 24.50 11.24
C ARG A 160 -12.37 23.36 12.19
N ARG A 161 -13.00 22.30 11.68
CA ARG A 161 -13.23 21.08 12.46
C ARG A 161 -11.90 20.31 12.55
N HIS A 162 -11.10 20.69 13.54
CA HIS A 162 -10.05 19.85 14.08
C HIS A 162 -10.67 18.57 14.65
N SER A 163 -10.69 17.49 13.88
CA SER A 163 -10.59 16.14 14.43
C SER A 163 -9.13 15.82 14.74
N SER A 164 -8.44 16.71 15.46
CA SER A 164 -6.98 16.66 15.66
C SER A 164 -6.55 15.55 16.61
N SER A 165 -7.32 15.24 17.65
CA SER A 165 -6.84 14.36 18.73
C SER A 165 -6.54 12.92 18.30
N SER A 166 -7.34 12.34 17.38
CA SER A 166 -7.10 10.97 16.88
C SER A 166 -5.93 10.93 15.88
N GLN A 167 -5.76 11.99 15.08
CA GLN A 167 -4.64 12.09 14.14
C GLN A 167 -3.33 12.44 14.84
N ASP A 168 -3.36 13.16 15.96
CA ASP A 168 -2.17 13.50 16.74
C ASP A 168 -1.47 12.23 17.27
N GLY A 169 -2.24 11.21 17.66
CA GLY A 169 -1.71 9.91 18.05
C GLY A 169 -0.94 9.22 16.91
N MET A 170 -1.50 9.17 15.70
CA MET A 170 -0.78 8.62 14.54
C MET A 170 0.38 9.50 14.08
N ARG A 171 0.27 10.82 14.18
CA ARG A 171 1.38 11.74 13.88
C ARG A 171 2.60 11.45 14.73
N LEU A 172 2.43 11.32 16.04
CA LEU A 172 3.52 10.98 16.96
C LEU A 172 4.14 9.62 16.59
N ARG A 173 3.31 8.64 16.23
CA ARG A 173 3.77 7.32 15.77
C ARG A 173 4.57 7.39 14.49
N ILE A 174 4.18 8.24 13.55
CA ILE A 174 4.87 8.46 12.27
C ILE A 174 6.21 9.17 12.47
N MET A 175 6.31 10.09 13.44
CA MET A 175 7.58 10.73 13.80
C MET A 175 8.65 9.75 14.27
N MET A 176 8.25 8.57 14.77
CA MET A 176 9.18 7.53 15.22
C MET A 176 9.87 6.79 14.07
N CYS A 177 9.54 7.11 12.81
CA CYS A 177 10.14 6.49 11.64
C CYS A 177 11.66 6.65 11.66
N GLN A 178 12.36 5.54 11.80
CA GLN A 178 13.81 5.51 11.96
C GLN A 178 14.49 5.49 10.60
N THR A 179 13.91 4.78 9.64
CA THR A 179 14.51 4.55 8.34
C THR A 179 13.54 4.78 7.21
N ARG A 180 14.03 5.46 6.17
CA ARG A 180 13.30 5.72 4.93
C ARG A 180 14.17 5.31 3.76
N ALA A 181 13.65 4.50 2.86
CA ALA A 181 14.35 4.17 1.62
C ALA A 181 13.42 4.24 0.41
N GLU A 182 13.99 4.54 -0.74
CA GLU A 182 13.31 4.42 -2.02
C GLU A 182 14.01 3.30 -2.78
N ILE A 183 13.23 2.39 -3.35
CA ILE A 183 13.74 1.25 -4.10
C ILE A 183 13.25 1.31 -5.53
N GLU A 184 14.06 0.76 -6.43
CA GLU A 184 13.65 0.57 -7.82
C GLU A 184 12.69 -0.62 -7.93
N LEU A 185 11.68 -0.50 -8.80
CA LEU A 185 10.76 -1.59 -9.08
C LEU A 185 11.47 -2.74 -9.80
N PRO A 186 11.49 -3.96 -9.23
CA PRO A 186 12.09 -5.11 -9.89
C PRO A 186 11.34 -5.44 -11.18
N ALA A 187 12.05 -5.57 -12.30
CA ALA A 187 11.46 -5.95 -13.59
C ALA A 187 10.71 -7.30 -13.50
N GLN A 188 11.15 -8.21 -12.65
CA GLN A 188 10.46 -9.47 -12.38
C GLN A 188 9.09 -9.24 -11.74
N ALA A 189 8.98 -8.32 -10.77
CA ALA A 189 7.71 -8.02 -10.11
C ALA A 189 6.69 -7.49 -11.13
N VAL A 190 7.09 -6.52 -11.96
CA VAL A 190 6.24 -5.96 -13.03
C VAL A 190 5.73 -7.04 -13.98
N ARG A 191 6.62 -7.94 -14.43
CA ARG A 191 6.21 -9.06 -15.31
C ARG A 191 5.21 -9.98 -14.63
N GLU A 192 5.51 -10.45 -13.41
CA GLU A 192 4.61 -11.34 -12.66
C GLU A 192 3.26 -10.69 -12.36
N THR A 193 3.24 -9.40 -12.03
CA THR A 193 2.00 -8.64 -11.83
C THR A 193 1.13 -8.65 -13.09
N ARG A 194 1.73 -8.39 -14.26
CA ARG A 194 1.02 -8.46 -15.53
C ARG A 194 0.42 -9.84 -15.76
N TYR A 195 1.18 -10.91 -15.50
CA TYR A 195 0.70 -12.28 -15.69
C TYR A 195 -0.48 -12.63 -14.78
N LEU A 196 -0.49 -12.13 -13.55
CA LEU A 196 -1.57 -12.41 -12.59
C LEU A 196 -2.84 -11.61 -12.89
N LEU A 197 -2.71 -10.39 -13.40
CA LEU A 197 -3.83 -9.48 -13.61
C LEU A 197 -4.48 -9.60 -15.00
N VAL A 198 -3.75 -10.09 -16.00
CA VAL A 198 -4.29 -10.24 -17.36
C VAL A 198 -4.80 -11.68 -17.56
N PRO A 199 -6.12 -11.90 -17.81
CA PRO A 199 -6.72 -13.23 -17.88
C PRO A 199 -6.14 -14.16 -18.97
N ASN A 200 -5.57 -13.57 -20.03
CA ASN A 200 -5.00 -14.29 -21.18
C ASN A 200 -3.52 -14.63 -21.02
N SER A 201 -2.93 -14.36 -19.85
CA SER A 201 -1.52 -14.64 -19.62
C SER A 201 -1.31 -16.10 -19.22
N ASN A 202 -0.34 -16.76 -19.86
CA ASN A 202 -0.07 -18.16 -19.63
C ASN A 202 0.44 -18.40 -18.20
N PRO A 203 -0.28 -19.14 -17.32
CA PRO A 203 0.03 -19.26 -15.90
C PRO A 203 1.38 -19.96 -15.62
N LEU A 204 1.88 -20.73 -16.60
CA LEU A 204 3.17 -21.42 -16.50
C LEU A 204 4.36 -20.44 -16.44
N LEU A 205 4.21 -19.21 -16.94
CA LEU A 205 5.29 -18.21 -16.91
C LEU A 205 5.52 -17.63 -15.50
N CYS A 206 4.57 -17.76 -14.58
CA CYS A 206 4.73 -17.38 -13.17
C CYS A 206 5.49 -18.42 -12.31
N LEU A 207 5.67 -19.64 -12.84
CA LEU A 207 6.26 -20.79 -12.13
C LEU A 207 7.69 -21.13 -12.58
N CYS A 208 8.08 -20.76 -13.81
CA CYS A 208 9.24 -21.40 -14.46
C CYS A 208 10.56 -20.63 -14.45
N PHE A 209 10.68 -19.45 -13.84
CA PHE A 209 11.95 -18.70 -13.91
C PHE A 209 12.38 -18.08 -12.58
N PRO A 210 13.22 -18.78 -11.79
CA PRO A 210 14.18 -18.10 -10.94
C PRO A 210 15.25 -17.52 -11.88
N LEU A 211 15.07 -16.28 -12.34
CA LEU A 211 16.19 -15.54 -12.91
C LEU A 211 16.98 -15.00 -11.72
N THR A 212 18.04 -15.74 -11.41
CA THR A 212 19.20 -15.36 -10.60
C THR A 212 19.63 -13.92 -10.86
#